data_AF-A0A942QIX9-F1
#
_entry.id   AF-A0A942QIX9-F1
#
_cell.length_a   1.000
_cell.length_b   1.000
_cell.length_c   1.000
_cell.angle_alpha   90.00
_cell.angle_beta   90.00
_cell.angle_gamma   90.00
#
_symmetry.space_group_name_H-M   'P 1'
#
loop_
_entity.id
_entity.type
_entity.pdbx_description
1 polymer ?
#
loop_
_entity_poly.entity_id
_entity_poly.type
_entity_poly.pdbx_seq_one_letter_code
_entity_poly.pdbx_strand_id
1 'polypeptide(L)'
;MNSNPNPLETKITSNHKRDTLLHIPDLGCWFFSLDHQERLACRYAKTAGGEWTKEELLAMDKADFWWVLPDQNGQMHVVFNDYDGLLWHIKKKHSTWSKTPIAANTPAGQRKPLFLHKYRGGLELIAAIIGEHKLTINLKLYRFVQEQWNDLGYLPIALPINSDSLLEQWQASIDSNHLVHCLFPEMVSGTARLYYQECQALRQNSVKSVLLCSDWYSDLGSSLVIDQNDVVHILWIDARTMELKYKRKLPGGWPAGGWQPEQCLATWAADNLPPILMVQGDLLLASWQQGRQIYGCLSHDNGVTWGSSSSFPGTQNAAVLRIISGGASGEPKGFNAYALGGLPGSILSPALFLSPPDFLLAGPPGEPEEKNQPIPPEENLSSEDCSGEQAKDTPAEKNREIEQEGDLSFFIQQHNDYFQRLIKQTEDLRLANQQIEQKLSEKNKELIAANNLAKQQEARARILAQQSYNQGEQYKTMELNLKQLKQEYAQVISQLQKNTNQIDSYKEELKLARDETRVMSLQLREKDGDIKHLKHCLQAKEEEVMAVQRQLADKTKQLQEIEKRLKEAEGLLQEAQRKVNERKPGLLERITRSIQ
;
A
#
# COMPACT_ATOMS: atom_id res chain seq x y z
N MET A 1 37.85 21.71 9.32
CA MET A 1 37.61 21.25 7.92
C MET A 1 37.64 19.74 7.94
N ASN A 2 36.78 19.09 7.15
CA ASN A 2 36.38 17.66 7.16
C ASN A 2 35.17 17.34 8.06
N SER A 3 34.01 17.86 7.68
CA SER A 3 32.70 17.34 8.05
C SER A 3 32.30 16.24 7.05
N ASN A 4 32.32 14.98 7.50
CA ASN A 4 31.65 13.88 6.80
C ASN A 4 30.14 14.11 6.85
N PRO A 5 29.42 14.13 5.71
CA PRO A 5 27.97 14.19 5.73
C PRO A 5 27.45 12.82 6.15
N ASN A 6 26.77 12.76 7.30
CA ASN A 6 25.94 11.61 7.66
C ASN A 6 24.95 11.33 6.52
N PRO A 7 24.82 10.08 6.04
CA PRO A 7 23.74 9.74 5.13
C PRO A 7 22.44 9.99 5.87
N LEU A 8 21.64 10.92 5.35
CA LEU A 8 20.26 11.14 5.76
C LEU A 8 19.52 9.81 5.65
N GLU A 9 19.31 9.14 6.78
CA GLU A 9 18.28 8.13 6.95
C GLU A 9 16.95 8.81 6.60
N THR A 10 16.56 8.66 5.33
CA THR A 10 15.24 9.02 4.86
C THR A 10 14.31 8.03 5.54
N LYS A 11 13.73 8.44 6.67
CA LYS A 11 12.60 7.74 7.27
C LYS A 11 11.51 7.71 6.20
N ILE A 12 11.38 6.57 5.51
CA ILE A 12 10.27 6.28 4.62
C ILE A 12 9.05 6.17 5.54
N THR A 13 8.45 7.30 5.89
CA THR A 13 7.12 7.31 6.48
C THR A 13 6.20 6.77 5.41
N SER A 14 5.52 5.67 5.71
CA SER A 14 4.62 4.89 4.86
C SER A 14 3.36 5.66 4.44
N ASN A 15 3.48 6.91 4.01
CA ASN A 15 2.44 7.62 3.29
C ASN A 15 2.42 7.01 1.88
N HIS A 16 1.70 5.90 1.77
CA HIS A 16 1.50 5.12 0.56
C HIS A 16 0.83 5.99 -0.52
N LYS A 17 1.62 6.79 -1.24
CA LYS A 17 1.17 7.45 -2.47
C LYS A 17 0.88 6.35 -3.49
N ARG A 18 -0.40 6.11 -3.78
CA ARG A 18 -0.88 4.94 -4.56
C ARG A 18 -0.80 5.16 -6.06
N ASP A 19 0.40 5.20 -6.62
CA ASP A 19 0.54 5.29 -8.07
C ASP A 19 -0.17 4.11 -8.78
N THR A 20 -1.00 4.42 -9.78
CA THR A 20 -1.81 3.45 -10.53
C THR A 20 -1.46 3.53 -12.00
N LEU A 21 -0.98 2.42 -12.58
CA LEU A 21 -0.74 2.26 -14.01
C LEU A 21 -1.85 1.39 -14.61
N LEU A 22 -2.52 1.88 -15.62
CA LEU A 22 -3.56 1.15 -16.33
C LEU A 22 -3.11 0.96 -17.77
N HIS A 23 -3.00 -0.29 -18.20
CA HIS A 23 -2.72 -0.63 -19.60
C HIS A 23 -3.97 -1.28 -20.19
N ILE A 24 -4.51 -0.64 -21.23
CA ILE A 24 -5.66 -1.15 -21.94
C ILE A 24 -5.26 -1.31 -23.41
N PRO A 25 -5.38 -2.52 -23.97
CA PRO A 25 -5.27 -2.74 -25.40
C PRO A 25 -6.11 -1.70 -26.15
N ASP A 26 -5.52 -1.10 -27.17
CA ASP A 26 -6.11 -0.06 -28.02
C ASP A 26 -6.32 1.33 -27.39
N LEU A 27 -6.45 1.44 -26.07
CA LEU A 27 -6.61 2.73 -25.38
C LEU A 27 -5.31 3.27 -24.79
N GLY A 28 -4.22 2.51 -24.84
CA GLY A 28 -2.87 2.90 -24.39
C GLY A 28 -2.64 2.74 -22.88
N CYS A 29 -1.67 3.49 -22.37
CA CYS A 29 -1.23 3.47 -20.98
C CYS A 29 -1.63 4.75 -20.27
N TRP A 30 -2.20 4.61 -19.08
CA TRP A 30 -2.58 5.71 -18.21
C TRP A 30 -1.87 5.57 -16.88
N PHE A 31 -1.24 6.64 -16.41
CA PHE A 31 -0.56 6.67 -15.13
C PHE A 31 -1.23 7.73 -14.25
N PHE A 32 -1.75 7.31 -13.10
CA PHE A 32 -2.39 8.17 -12.11
C PHE A 32 -1.52 8.23 -10.86
N SER A 33 -1.24 9.43 -10.39
CA SER A 33 -0.36 9.67 -9.23
C SER A 33 -0.81 10.91 -8.48
N LEU A 34 -0.36 11.04 -7.23
CA LEU A 34 -0.48 12.30 -6.50
C LEU A 34 0.70 13.21 -6.85
N ASP A 35 0.42 14.47 -7.14
CA ASP A 35 1.45 15.47 -7.29
C ASP A 35 2.09 15.84 -5.92
N HIS A 36 2.98 16.82 -5.94
CA HIS A 36 3.64 17.33 -4.73
C HIS A 36 2.69 18.03 -3.75
N GLN A 37 1.47 18.37 -4.18
CA GLN A 37 0.41 19.00 -3.38
C GLN A 37 -0.71 18.02 -3.02
N GLU A 38 -0.50 16.71 -3.21
CA GLU A 38 -1.50 15.66 -2.95
C GLU A 38 -2.78 15.82 -3.79
N ARG A 39 -2.61 16.36 -5.01
CA ARG A 39 -3.66 16.43 -6.01
C ARG A 39 -3.51 15.26 -6.97
N LEU A 40 -4.62 14.61 -7.30
CA LEU A 40 -4.60 13.51 -8.26
C LEU A 40 -4.34 14.06 -9.67
N ALA A 41 -3.34 13.49 -10.32
CA ALA A 41 -2.93 13.83 -11.66
C ALA A 41 -2.92 12.57 -12.53
N CYS A 42 -2.98 12.76 -13.85
CA CYS A 42 -2.79 11.67 -14.79
C CYS A 42 -1.84 12.03 -15.92
N ARG A 43 -1.20 11.01 -16.48
CA ARG A 43 -0.41 11.04 -17.71
C ARG A 43 -0.88 9.93 -18.63
N TYR A 44 -0.73 10.14 -19.92
CA TYR A 44 -1.13 9.20 -20.95
C TYR A 44 0.05 8.89 -21.87
N ALA A 45 0.19 7.64 -22.30
CA ALA A 45 1.10 7.23 -23.36
C ALA A 45 0.37 6.27 -24.30
N LYS A 46 0.64 6.36 -25.61
CA LYS A 46 -0.01 5.51 -26.61
C LYS A 46 0.38 4.03 -26.45
N THR A 47 1.59 3.77 -25.99
CA THR A 47 2.16 2.43 -25.78
C THR A 47 2.94 2.40 -24.47
N ALA A 48 3.19 1.20 -23.93
CA ALA A 48 3.87 1.02 -22.64
C ALA A 48 5.33 1.52 -22.58
N GLY A 49 5.94 1.83 -23.72
CA GLY A 49 7.26 2.47 -23.82
C GLY A 49 7.24 3.78 -24.62
N GLY A 50 6.05 4.34 -24.86
CA GLY A 50 5.89 5.58 -25.62
C GLY A 50 6.19 6.83 -24.79
N GLU A 51 6.20 7.97 -25.47
CA GLU A 51 6.31 9.27 -24.80
C GLU A 51 5.03 9.54 -23.97
N TRP A 52 5.23 9.95 -22.72
CA TRP A 52 4.16 10.35 -21.82
C TRP A 52 3.73 11.78 -22.12
N THR A 53 2.42 12.04 -22.11
CA THR A 53 1.88 13.40 -22.16
C THR A 53 2.32 14.21 -20.95
N LYS A 54 2.18 15.54 -21.06
CA LYS A 54 2.25 16.42 -19.88
C LYS A 54 1.21 15.97 -18.84
N GLU A 55 1.57 16.19 -17.59
CA GLU A 55 0.73 15.91 -16.44
C GLU A 55 -0.57 16.73 -16.51
N GLU A 56 -1.70 16.04 -16.44
CA GLU A 56 -3.04 16.62 -16.43
C GLU A 56 -3.60 16.51 -15.00
N LEU A 57 -3.79 17.64 -14.33
CA LEU A 57 -4.37 17.69 -12.98
C LEU A 57 -5.89 17.46 -13.04
N LEU A 58 -6.42 16.58 -12.20
CA LEU A 58 -7.84 16.21 -12.20
C LEU A 58 -8.76 17.16 -11.42
N ALA A 59 -8.35 18.42 -11.20
CA ALA A 59 -9.07 19.43 -10.41
C ALA A 59 -9.52 18.90 -9.03
N MET A 60 -8.58 18.27 -8.31
CA MET A 60 -8.83 17.62 -7.03
C MET A 60 -7.83 18.07 -6.00
N ASP A 61 -8.32 18.68 -4.93
CA ASP A 61 -7.55 18.80 -3.70
C ASP A 61 -7.81 17.53 -2.88
N LYS A 62 -6.77 16.94 -2.27
CA LYS A 62 -6.88 15.99 -1.16
C LYS A 62 -7.48 14.61 -1.52
N ALA A 63 -6.95 13.96 -2.55
CA ALA A 63 -7.36 12.59 -2.88
C ALA A 63 -6.56 11.56 -2.08
N ASP A 64 -7.22 10.53 -1.55
CA ASP A 64 -6.61 9.55 -0.67
C ASP A 64 -6.56 8.16 -1.31
N PHE A 65 -7.70 7.45 -1.42
CA PHE A 65 -7.77 6.15 -2.10
C PHE A 65 -8.52 6.30 -3.40
N TRP A 66 -7.99 5.72 -4.48
CA TRP A 66 -8.67 5.70 -5.76
C TRP A 66 -8.62 4.35 -6.49
N TRP A 67 -9.57 4.22 -7.40
CA TRP A 67 -9.68 3.16 -8.38
C TRP A 67 -9.94 3.78 -9.74
N VAL A 68 -9.36 3.18 -10.77
CA VAL A 68 -9.54 3.64 -12.15
C VAL A 68 -9.99 2.48 -13.02
N LEU A 69 -11.04 2.67 -13.81
CA LEU A 69 -11.49 1.68 -14.77
C LEU A 69 -12.07 2.36 -16.00
N PRO A 70 -11.74 1.93 -17.22
CA PRO A 70 -12.50 2.36 -18.39
C PRO A 70 -13.90 1.76 -18.33
N ASP A 71 -14.91 2.38 -18.94
CA ASP A 71 -16.20 1.72 -19.22
C ASP A 71 -16.10 0.85 -20.49
N GLN A 72 -17.25 0.40 -21.01
CA GLN A 72 -17.30 -0.38 -22.26
C GLN A 72 -17.00 0.46 -23.50
N ASN A 73 -17.15 1.79 -23.42
CA ASN A 73 -16.85 2.72 -24.51
C ASN A 73 -15.40 3.25 -24.43
N GLY A 74 -14.60 2.71 -23.51
CA GLY A 74 -13.23 3.18 -23.28
C GLY A 74 -13.14 4.53 -22.55
N GLN A 75 -14.25 5.06 -22.02
CA GLN A 75 -14.22 6.30 -21.24
C GLN A 75 -13.65 6.01 -19.86
N MET A 76 -12.77 6.88 -19.38
CA MET A 76 -12.07 6.69 -18.12
C MET A 76 -12.93 7.09 -16.92
N HIS A 77 -13.07 6.19 -15.95
CA HIS A 77 -13.72 6.46 -14.67
C HIS A 77 -12.71 6.36 -13.54
N VAL A 78 -12.66 7.37 -12.69
CA VAL A 78 -11.88 7.39 -11.45
C VAL A 78 -12.87 7.49 -10.30
N VAL A 79 -12.80 6.57 -9.35
CA VAL A 79 -13.54 6.66 -8.09
C VAL A 79 -12.54 6.86 -6.98
N PHE A 80 -12.77 7.81 -6.08
CA PHE A 80 -11.87 8.09 -4.98
C PHE A 80 -12.59 8.56 -3.71
N ASN A 81 -11.90 8.56 -2.57
CA ASN A 81 -12.34 9.33 -1.40
C ASN A 81 -11.43 10.56 -1.17
N ASP A 82 -12.04 11.63 -0.67
CA ASP A 82 -11.28 12.76 -0.14
C ASP A 82 -10.88 12.51 1.33
N TYR A 83 -10.11 13.44 1.93
CA TYR A 83 -9.74 13.38 3.35
C TYR A 83 -10.92 13.52 4.31
N ASP A 84 -12.06 14.04 3.86
CA ASP A 84 -13.30 14.09 4.63
C ASP A 84 -14.07 12.75 4.55
N GLY A 85 -13.57 11.79 3.76
CA GLY A 85 -14.15 10.46 3.60
C GLY A 85 -15.35 10.42 2.65
N LEU A 86 -15.59 11.47 1.87
CA LEU A 86 -16.63 11.49 0.85
C LEU A 86 -16.16 10.76 -0.40
N LEU A 87 -17.04 9.93 -0.98
CA LEU A 87 -16.76 9.27 -2.25
C LEU A 87 -17.09 10.20 -3.42
N TRP A 88 -16.18 10.22 -4.37
CA TRP A 88 -16.26 11.01 -5.58
C TRP A 88 -16.03 10.13 -6.80
N HIS A 89 -16.71 10.47 -7.88
CA HIS A 89 -16.54 9.89 -9.20
C HIS A 89 -16.10 10.97 -10.17
N ILE A 90 -15.10 10.68 -10.98
CA ILE A 90 -14.71 11.51 -12.11
C ILE A 90 -14.76 10.68 -13.37
N LYS A 91 -15.30 11.30 -14.41
CA LYS A 91 -15.42 10.70 -15.73
C LYS A 91 -14.74 11.59 -16.76
N LYS A 92 -13.91 11.01 -17.63
CA LYS A 92 -13.35 11.73 -18.79
C LYS A 92 -14.40 11.77 -19.91
N LYS A 93 -14.89 12.96 -20.25
CA LYS A 93 -15.77 13.21 -21.40
C LYS A 93 -14.99 14.05 -22.41
N HIS A 94 -14.63 13.44 -23.54
CA HIS A 94 -13.77 14.08 -24.54
C HIS A 94 -12.44 14.55 -23.91
N SER A 95 -12.24 15.87 -23.83
CA SER A 95 -11.04 16.52 -23.27
C SER A 95 -11.24 17.09 -21.87
N THR A 96 -12.39 16.88 -21.24
CA THR A 96 -12.69 17.42 -19.91
C THR A 96 -13.06 16.33 -18.92
N TRP A 97 -12.72 16.56 -17.65
CA TRP A 97 -13.08 15.69 -16.54
C TRP A 97 -14.29 16.26 -15.81
N SER A 98 -15.34 15.46 -15.64
CA SER A 98 -16.52 15.84 -14.85
C SER A 98 -16.51 15.11 -13.51
N LYS A 99 -16.58 15.86 -12.41
CA LYS A 99 -16.61 15.36 -11.03
C LYS A 99 -18.05 15.34 -10.48
N THR A 100 -18.45 14.23 -9.89
CA THR A 100 -19.76 14.03 -9.25
C THR A 100 -19.61 13.29 -7.91
N PRO A 101 -20.35 13.67 -6.86
CA PRO A 101 -20.30 12.95 -5.58
C PRO A 101 -21.03 11.60 -5.70
N ILE A 102 -20.49 10.55 -5.07
CA ILE A 102 -21.16 9.26 -4.91
C ILE A 102 -21.87 9.28 -3.55
N ALA A 103 -23.20 9.24 -3.57
CA ALA A 103 -24.06 9.18 -2.38
C ALA A 103 -23.91 10.37 -1.41
N ALA A 104 -24.25 11.58 -1.87
CA ALA A 104 -24.23 12.82 -1.09
C ALA A 104 -25.10 12.80 0.19
N ASN A 105 -26.08 11.88 0.29
CA ASN A 105 -27.09 11.88 1.36
C ASN A 105 -26.87 10.85 2.48
N THR A 106 -25.75 10.10 2.48
CA THR A 106 -25.48 9.11 3.56
C THR A 106 -24.74 9.81 4.71
N PRO A 107 -25.02 9.51 6.00
CA PRO A 107 -24.42 10.15 7.17
C PRO A 107 -22.89 10.26 7.14
N ALA A 108 -22.37 11.18 7.95
CA ALA A 108 -20.94 11.43 8.13
C ALA A 108 -20.24 10.14 8.59
N GLY A 109 -19.52 9.50 7.67
CA GLY A 109 -18.75 8.29 7.94
C GLY A 109 -17.65 8.18 6.90
N GLN A 110 -16.47 7.75 7.31
CA GLN A 110 -15.35 7.61 6.40
C GLN A 110 -15.65 6.49 5.41
N ARG A 111 -15.58 6.80 4.12
CA ARG A 111 -15.82 5.83 3.04
C ARG A 111 -14.53 5.60 2.30
N LYS A 112 -14.24 4.34 1.96
CA LYS A 112 -13.09 4.01 1.12
C LYS A 112 -13.52 3.09 -0.04
N PRO A 113 -13.15 3.41 -1.29
CA PRO A 113 -13.41 2.51 -2.41
C PRO A 113 -12.50 1.27 -2.30
N LEU A 114 -13.11 0.09 -2.18
CA LEU A 114 -12.37 -1.17 -2.07
C LEU A 114 -12.14 -1.82 -3.43
N PHE A 115 -13.16 -1.83 -4.29
CA PHE A 115 -13.11 -2.51 -5.57
C PHE A 115 -14.02 -1.85 -6.60
N LEU A 116 -13.53 -1.72 -7.84
CA LEU A 116 -14.27 -1.18 -8.97
C LEU A 116 -14.18 -2.18 -10.14
N HIS A 117 -15.32 -2.58 -10.69
CA HIS A 117 -15.41 -3.60 -11.75
C HIS A 117 -16.48 -3.25 -12.80
N LYS A 118 -16.38 -3.84 -14.00
CA LYS A 118 -17.34 -3.66 -15.08
C LYS A 118 -18.48 -4.68 -14.97
N TYR A 119 -19.73 -4.22 -14.93
CA TYR A 119 -20.88 -5.11 -14.87
C TYR A 119 -22.01 -4.71 -15.81
N ARG A 120 -22.45 -5.62 -16.71
CA ARG A 120 -23.64 -5.45 -17.58
C ARG A 120 -23.77 -4.07 -18.24
N GLY A 121 -22.70 -3.53 -18.83
CA GLY A 121 -22.75 -2.21 -19.46
C GLY A 121 -22.46 -1.02 -18.55
N GLY A 122 -22.34 -1.26 -17.24
CA GLY A 122 -22.03 -0.25 -16.23
C GLY A 122 -20.78 -0.56 -15.43
N LEU A 123 -20.65 0.14 -14.31
CA LEU A 123 -19.61 -0.09 -13.32
C LEU A 123 -20.24 -0.43 -11.98
N GLU A 124 -19.60 -1.30 -11.21
CA GLU A 124 -19.94 -1.55 -9.82
C GLU A 124 -18.79 -1.20 -8.91
N LEU A 125 -19.13 -0.55 -7.80
CA LEU A 125 -18.22 -0.11 -6.77
C LEU A 125 -18.61 -0.78 -5.45
N ILE A 126 -17.67 -1.51 -4.86
CA ILE A 126 -17.75 -1.91 -3.46
C ILE A 126 -16.98 -0.87 -2.66
N ALA A 127 -17.66 -0.23 -1.71
CA ALA A 127 -17.04 0.70 -0.78
C ALA A 127 -17.19 0.20 0.67
N ALA A 128 -16.14 0.37 1.45
CA ALA A 128 -16.21 0.26 2.90
C ALA A 128 -16.85 1.53 3.47
N ILE A 129 -17.85 1.37 4.33
CA ILE A 129 -18.49 2.43 5.10
C ILE A 129 -18.13 2.21 6.57
N ILE A 130 -17.33 3.12 7.12
CA ILE A 130 -16.91 3.09 8.52
C ILE A 130 -17.96 3.85 9.33
N GLY A 131 -18.64 3.16 10.25
CA GLY A 131 -19.66 3.78 11.11
C GLY A 131 -19.07 4.84 12.04
N GLU A 132 -19.91 5.78 12.51
CA GLU A 132 -19.50 6.90 13.40
C GLU A 132 -18.77 6.43 14.67
N HIS A 133 -19.14 5.26 15.19
CA HIS A 133 -18.49 4.67 16.37
C HIS A 133 -17.23 3.84 16.05
N LYS A 134 -16.81 3.77 14.78
CA LYS A 134 -15.60 3.07 14.30
C LYS A 134 -15.47 1.60 14.73
N LEU A 135 -16.57 0.94 15.10
CA LEU A 135 -16.53 -0.47 15.54
C LEU A 135 -16.92 -1.44 14.44
N THR A 136 -17.54 -0.98 13.36
CA THR A 136 -17.99 -1.85 12.27
C THR A 136 -17.69 -1.24 10.90
N ILE A 137 -17.18 -2.07 10.00
CA ILE A 137 -17.16 -1.81 8.56
C ILE A 137 -18.38 -2.49 7.98
N ASN A 138 -19.18 -1.72 7.26
CA ASN A 138 -20.20 -2.26 6.38
C ASN A 138 -19.73 -2.09 4.95
N LEU A 139 -19.83 -3.14 4.15
CA LEU A 139 -19.58 -3.03 2.72
C LEU A 139 -20.86 -2.60 2.02
N LYS A 140 -20.74 -1.65 1.09
CA LYS A 140 -21.85 -1.08 0.36
C LYS A 140 -21.59 -1.17 -1.14
N LEU A 141 -22.60 -1.61 -1.88
CA LEU A 141 -22.52 -1.80 -3.32
C LEU A 141 -23.22 -0.64 -4.04
N TYR A 142 -22.49 0.02 -4.93
CA TYR A 142 -23.02 1.04 -5.82
C TYR A 142 -22.91 0.59 -7.26
N ARG A 143 -23.85 1.01 -8.12
CA ARG A 143 -23.83 0.71 -9.54
C ARG A 143 -24.00 1.97 -10.38
N PHE A 144 -23.07 2.19 -11.30
CA PHE A 144 -23.11 3.27 -12.27
C PHE A 144 -23.82 2.80 -13.55
N VAL A 145 -25.00 3.37 -13.82
CA VAL A 145 -25.80 3.12 -15.03
C VAL A 145 -26.40 4.45 -15.48
N GLN A 146 -26.43 4.71 -16.80
CA GLN A 146 -27.04 5.92 -17.37
C GLN A 146 -26.53 7.23 -16.72
N GLU A 147 -25.21 7.37 -16.58
CA GLU A 147 -24.57 8.55 -15.99
C GLU A 147 -24.86 8.81 -14.50
N GLN A 148 -25.46 7.86 -13.79
CA GLN A 148 -25.81 8.01 -12.38
C GLN A 148 -25.37 6.81 -11.53
N TRP A 149 -24.95 7.09 -10.30
CA TRP A 149 -24.68 6.08 -9.28
C TRP A 149 -25.96 5.74 -8.53
N ASN A 150 -26.33 4.46 -8.57
CA ASN A 150 -27.42 3.89 -7.80
C ASN A 150 -26.87 3.16 -6.57
N ASP A 151 -27.48 3.41 -5.43
CA ASP A 151 -27.20 2.68 -4.18
C ASP A 151 -27.97 1.35 -4.22
N LEU A 152 -27.23 0.23 -4.20
CA LEU A 152 -27.83 -1.11 -4.18
C LEU A 152 -27.97 -1.69 -2.77
N GLY A 153 -27.56 -0.95 -1.75
CA GLY A 153 -27.64 -1.33 -0.35
C GLY A 153 -26.35 -1.95 0.21
N TYR A 154 -26.45 -2.38 1.47
CA TYR A 154 -25.36 -3.01 2.19
C TYR A 154 -25.21 -4.48 1.82
N LEU A 155 -23.97 -4.93 1.67
CA LEU A 155 -23.65 -6.35 1.63
C LEU A 155 -23.80 -6.93 3.05
N PRO A 156 -24.16 -8.21 3.21
CA PRO A 156 -24.32 -8.86 4.52
C PRO A 156 -22.97 -9.17 5.20
N ILE A 157 -21.97 -8.33 4.97
CA ILE A 157 -20.63 -8.40 5.56
C ILE A 157 -20.52 -7.21 6.51
N ALA A 158 -20.73 -7.50 7.79
CA ALA A 158 -20.43 -6.60 8.89
C ALA A 158 -19.22 -7.18 9.63
N LEU A 159 -18.14 -6.42 9.69
CA LEU A 159 -16.89 -6.89 10.29
C LEU A 159 -16.47 -5.94 11.40
N PRO A 160 -16.05 -6.48 12.56
CA PRO A 160 -15.56 -5.67 13.66
C PRO A 160 -14.26 -4.97 13.24
N ILE A 161 -14.19 -3.66 13.48
CA ILE A 161 -12.94 -2.91 13.37
C ILE A 161 -12.29 -2.88 14.73
N ASN A 162 -11.04 -3.32 14.78
CA ASN A 162 -10.20 -3.13 15.96
C ASN A 162 -9.08 -2.10 15.72
N SER A 163 -8.82 -1.66 14.47
CA SER A 163 -8.04 -0.45 14.17
C SER A 163 -8.31 0.13 12.77
N ASP A 164 -8.24 1.47 12.65
CA ASP A 164 -8.37 2.20 11.38
C ASP A 164 -7.25 1.85 10.37
N SER A 165 -6.07 1.47 10.86
CA SER A 165 -4.88 1.17 10.04
C SER A 165 -5.05 -0.05 9.15
N LEU A 166 -5.92 -0.99 9.54
CA LEU A 166 -6.11 -2.24 8.82
C LEU A 166 -6.99 -2.10 7.58
N LEU A 167 -7.77 -1.02 7.46
CA LEU A 167 -8.70 -0.85 6.33
C LEU A 167 -7.97 -0.85 4.98
N GLU A 168 -6.72 -0.41 4.96
CA GLU A 168 -5.93 -0.30 3.74
C GLU A 168 -5.56 -1.65 3.14
N GLN A 169 -5.65 -2.71 3.95
CA GLN A 169 -5.23 -4.06 3.62
C GLN A 169 -6.41 -4.95 3.21
N TRP A 170 -7.62 -4.40 3.23
CA TRP A 170 -8.81 -5.07 2.74
C TRP A 170 -8.76 -5.20 1.22
N GLN A 171 -9.23 -6.35 0.74
CA GLN A 171 -9.40 -6.57 -0.67
C GLN A 171 -10.76 -7.18 -0.94
N ALA A 172 -11.35 -6.78 -2.05
CA ALA A 172 -12.58 -7.35 -2.55
C ALA A 172 -12.42 -7.64 -4.04
N SER A 173 -13.09 -8.69 -4.49
CA SER A 173 -13.25 -9.02 -5.90
C SER A 173 -14.63 -9.64 -6.11
N ILE A 174 -15.10 -9.69 -7.36
CA ILE A 174 -16.38 -10.27 -7.73
C ILE A 174 -16.14 -11.35 -8.77
N ASP A 175 -16.77 -12.52 -8.60
CA ASP A 175 -16.72 -13.61 -9.58
C ASP A 175 -17.82 -13.48 -10.65
N SER A 176 -17.82 -14.38 -11.64
CA SER A 176 -18.81 -14.36 -12.73
C SER A 176 -20.24 -14.65 -12.26
N ASN A 177 -20.42 -15.21 -11.05
CA ASN A 177 -21.70 -15.50 -10.42
C ASN A 177 -22.20 -14.36 -9.51
N HIS A 178 -21.52 -13.21 -9.49
CA HIS A 178 -21.78 -12.08 -8.57
C HIS A 178 -21.65 -12.43 -7.09
N LEU A 179 -20.77 -13.36 -6.76
CA LEU A 179 -20.28 -13.53 -5.41
C LEU A 179 -19.18 -12.51 -5.16
N VAL A 180 -19.37 -11.74 -4.11
CA VAL A 180 -18.34 -10.83 -3.59
C VAL A 180 -17.43 -11.65 -2.69
N HIS A 181 -16.15 -11.66 -3.02
CA HIS A 181 -15.10 -12.28 -2.25
C HIS A 181 -14.33 -11.20 -1.53
N CYS A 182 -14.24 -11.30 -0.21
CA CYS A 182 -13.56 -10.36 0.65
C CYS A 182 -12.42 -11.04 1.38
N LEU A 183 -11.28 -10.37 1.39
CA LEU A 183 -10.11 -10.71 2.18
C LEU A 183 -9.88 -9.56 3.14
N PHE A 184 -9.88 -9.84 4.44
CA PHE A 184 -9.81 -8.81 5.46
C PHE A 184 -9.07 -9.29 6.70
N PRO A 185 -8.38 -8.38 7.38
CA PRO A 185 -7.81 -8.66 8.67
C PRO A 185 -8.74 -8.39 9.85
N GLU A 186 -8.53 -9.14 10.93
CA GLU A 186 -9.14 -8.93 12.23
C GLU A 186 -8.05 -8.98 13.31
N MET A 187 -8.00 -7.99 14.20
CA MET A 187 -7.10 -8.06 15.36
C MET A 187 -7.76 -8.87 16.47
N VAL A 188 -7.10 -9.93 16.92
CA VAL A 188 -7.54 -10.69 18.10
C VAL A 188 -6.41 -10.69 19.10
N SER A 189 -6.63 -10.03 20.25
CA SER A 189 -5.65 -9.95 21.34
C SER A 189 -4.29 -9.37 20.92
N GLY A 190 -4.28 -8.40 19.99
CA GLY A 190 -3.06 -7.77 19.49
C GLY A 190 -2.38 -8.50 18.32
N THR A 191 -2.89 -9.66 17.92
CA THR A 191 -2.42 -10.39 16.74
C THR A 191 -3.36 -10.17 15.56
N ALA A 192 -2.83 -9.77 14.41
CA ALA A 192 -3.61 -9.68 13.18
C ALA A 192 -3.85 -11.07 12.59
N ARG A 193 -5.11 -11.36 12.25
CA ARG A 193 -5.54 -12.61 11.60
C ARG A 193 -6.11 -12.30 10.23
N LEU A 194 -5.78 -13.12 9.24
CA LEU A 194 -6.31 -12.96 7.89
C LEU A 194 -7.52 -13.87 7.68
N TYR A 195 -8.64 -13.28 7.28
CA TYR A 195 -9.89 -13.98 7.01
C TYR A 195 -10.35 -13.79 5.58
N TYR A 196 -10.98 -14.83 5.07
CA TYR A 196 -11.73 -14.78 3.81
C TYR A 196 -13.22 -14.94 4.08
N GLN A 197 -14.04 -14.22 3.33
CA GLN A 197 -15.49 -14.40 3.32
C GLN A 197 -16.04 -14.23 1.91
N GLU A 198 -17.07 -15.01 1.60
CA GLU A 198 -17.88 -14.80 0.40
C GLU A 198 -19.29 -14.39 0.79
N CYS A 199 -19.88 -13.48 0.02
CA CYS A 199 -21.30 -13.16 0.12
C CYS A 199 -21.90 -12.98 -1.27
N GLN A 200 -23.14 -13.40 -1.42
CA GLN A 200 -23.87 -13.13 -2.65
C GLN A 200 -24.32 -11.68 -2.65
N ALA A 201 -23.95 -10.91 -3.68
CA ALA A 201 -24.43 -9.54 -3.83
C ALA A 201 -25.96 -9.55 -3.77
N LEU A 202 -26.55 -8.72 -2.90
CA LEU A 202 -28.00 -8.51 -2.73
C LEU A 202 -28.80 -9.62 -2.03
N ARG A 203 -28.20 -10.72 -1.58
CA ARG A 203 -28.87 -11.67 -0.67
C ARG A 203 -28.34 -11.51 0.75
N GLN A 204 -29.23 -11.56 1.74
CA GLN A 204 -28.84 -11.42 3.16
C GLN A 204 -28.11 -12.64 3.75
N ASN A 205 -27.79 -13.64 2.93
CA ASN A 205 -27.10 -14.84 3.39
C ASN A 205 -25.59 -14.64 3.24
N SER A 206 -24.92 -14.31 4.34
CA SER A 206 -23.47 -14.37 4.42
C SER A 206 -23.00 -15.77 4.83
N VAL A 207 -21.91 -16.22 4.23
CA VAL A 207 -21.23 -17.44 4.67
C VAL A 207 -20.32 -17.08 5.84
N LYS A 208 -20.12 -18.05 6.75
CA LYS A 208 -19.15 -17.93 7.86
C LYS A 208 -17.75 -17.62 7.30
N SER A 209 -17.04 -16.68 7.93
CA SER A 209 -15.65 -16.37 7.57
C SER A 209 -14.73 -17.58 7.79
N VAL A 210 -13.73 -17.71 6.93
CA VAL A 210 -12.71 -18.74 6.96
C VAL A 210 -11.40 -18.09 7.40
N LEU A 211 -10.82 -18.59 8.49
CA LEU A 211 -9.48 -18.18 8.92
C LEU A 211 -8.45 -18.75 7.95
N LEU A 212 -7.64 -17.89 7.34
CA LEU A 212 -6.53 -18.27 6.47
C LEU A 212 -5.21 -18.34 7.25
N CYS A 213 -4.93 -17.34 8.10
CA CYS A 213 -3.68 -17.25 8.86
C CYS A 213 -3.93 -16.66 10.25
N SER A 214 -3.40 -17.32 11.29
CA SER A 214 -3.56 -16.92 12.70
C SER A 214 -2.65 -15.77 13.13
N ASP A 215 -1.54 -15.60 12.42
CA ASP A 215 -0.48 -14.64 12.72
C ASP A 215 -0.07 -14.00 11.38
N TRP A 216 -0.89 -13.08 10.87
CA TRP A 216 -0.66 -12.47 9.57
C TRP A 216 0.11 -11.15 9.69
N TYR A 217 1.00 -10.88 8.73
CA TYR A 217 1.84 -9.69 8.75
C TYR A 217 1.05 -8.51 8.20
N SER A 218 0.32 -7.82 9.07
CA SER A 218 -0.64 -6.79 8.64
C SER A 218 -0.02 -5.74 7.75
N ASP A 219 1.16 -5.25 8.10
CA ASP A 219 1.75 -4.07 7.48
C ASP A 219 2.12 -4.30 6.00
N LEU A 220 2.17 -5.57 5.55
CA LEU A 220 2.46 -5.95 4.18
C LEU A 220 1.23 -6.35 3.38
N GLY A 221 0.03 -6.40 3.95
CA GLY A 221 -1.15 -6.73 3.16
C GLY A 221 -1.14 -8.14 2.54
N SER A 222 -1.97 -8.32 1.51
CA SER A 222 -2.20 -9.61 0.84
C SER A 222 -2.56 -9.37 -0.63
N SER A 223 -2.79 -10.42 -1.41
CA SER A 223 -3.31 -10.33 -2.77
C SER A 223 -4.43 -11.34 -3.00
N LEU A 224 -5.56 -10.89 -3.51
CA LEU A 224 -6.75 -11.65 -3.87
C LEU A 224 -7.02 -11.45 -5.36
N VAL A 225 -7.03 -12.53 -6.11
CA VAL A 225 -7.41 -12.53 -7.52
C VAL A 225 -8.41 -13.64 -7.79
N ILE A 226 -9.30 -13.42 -8.75
CA ILE A 226 -10.22 -14.46 -9.22
C ILE A 226 -9.85 -14.71 -10.67
N ASP A 227 -9.74 -15.96 -11.13
CA ASP A 227 -9.46 -16.27 -12.54
C ASP A 227 -10.74 -16.24 -13.40
N GLN A 228 -10.64 -16.64 -14.68
CA GLN A 228 -11.78 -16.66 -15.59
C GLN A 228 -12.74 -17.84 -15.35
N ASN A 229 -12.36 -18.79 -14.51
CA ASN A 229 -13.11 -19.98 -14.14
C ASN A 229 -13.68 -19.86 -12.71
N ASP A 230 -13.75 -18.65 -12.15
CA ASP A 230 -14.16 -18.37 -10.77
C ASP A 230 -13.32 -19.08 -9.69
N VAL A 231 -12.08 -19.45 -10.00
CA VAL A 231 -11.11 -19.92 -9.01
C VAL A 231 -10.59 -18.69 -8.26
N VAL A 232 -10.72 -18.73 -6.95
CA VAL A 232 -10.18 -17.68 -6.07
C VAL A 232 -8.75 -18.04 -5.71
N HIS A 233 -7.83 -17.10 -5.87
CA HIS A 233 -6.44 -17.25 -5.53
C HIS A 233 -6.03 -16.18 -4.52
N ILE A 234 -5.32 -16.62 -3.48
CA ILE A 234 -4.89 -15.76 -2.38
C ILE A 234 -3.40 -15.96 -2.13
N LEU A 235 -2.70 -14.85 -1.97
CA LEU A 235 -1.28 -14.77 -1.65
C LEU A 235 -1.10 -13.88 -0.41
N TRP A 236 -0.33 -14.34 0.58
CA TRP A 236 -0.05 -13.58 1.79
C TRP A 236 1.28 -13.98 2.42
N ILE A 237 1.75 -13.18 3.37
CA ILE A 237 2.94 -13.50 4.19
C ILE A 237 2.47 -13.92 5.59
N ASP A 238 2.87 -15.10 6.03
CA ASP A 238 2.66 -15.55 7.41
C ASP A 238 3.68 -14.84 8.32
N ALA A 239 3.23 -14.06 9.30
CA ALA A 239 4.11 -13.27 10.17
C ALA A 239 4.95 -14.11 11.12
N ARG A 240 4.50 -15.34 11.43
CA ARG A 240 5.22 -16.21 12.34
C ARG A 240 6.38 -16.89 11.63
N THR A 241 6.18 -17.34 10.40
CA THR A 241 7.21 -18.05 9.63
C THR A 241 7.95 -17.16 8.63
N MET A 242 7.43 -15.97 8.34
CA MET A 242 7.88 -15.06 7.29
C MET A 242 7.82 -15.68 5.87
N GLU A 243 7.07 -16.77 5.72
CA GLU A 243 6.92 -17.49 4.46
C GLU A 243 5.87 -16.83 3.57
N LEU A 244 6.09 -16.87 2.25
CA LEU A 244 5.09 -16.51 1.27
C LEU A 244 4.14 -17.70 1.05
N LYS A 245 2.88 -17.53 1.45
CA LYS A 245 1.84 -18.55 1.36
C LYS A 245 0.90 -18.27 0.21
N TYR A 246 0.51 -19.34 -0.47
CA TYR A 246 -0.46 -19.33 -1.55
C TYR A 246 -1.56 -20.35 -1.27
N LYS A 247 -2.80 -19.99 -1.60
CA LYS A 247 -3.94 -20.89 -1.51
C LYS A 247 -4.98 -20.54 -2.56
N ARG A 248 -5.66 -21.57 -3.06
CA ARG A 248 -6.76 -21.39 -4.01
C ARG A 248 -8.03 -22.10 -3.58
N LYS A 249 -9.16 -21.58 -4.03
CA LYS A 249 -10.48 -22.16 -3.83
C LYS A 249 -11.10 -22.42 -5.20
N LEU A 250 -11.42 -23.69 -5.47
CA LEU A 250 -12.16 -24.07 -6.67
C LEU A 250 -13.64 -23.70 -6.51
N PRO A 251 -14.33 -23.30 -7.59
CA PRO A 251 -15.76 -23.03 -7.55
C PRO A 251 -16.56 -24.30 -7.23
N GLY A 252 -17.78 -24.11 -6.74
CA GLY A 252 -18.70 -25.21 -6.42
C GLY A 252 -18.63 -25.72 -4.97
N GLY A 253 -19.48 -26.70 -4.68
CA GLY A 253 -19.58 -27.32 -3.35
C GLY A 253 -18.71 -28.56 -3.21
N TRP A 254 -18.68 -29.13 -2.00
CA TRP A 254 -18.06 -30.43 -1.76
C TRP A 254 -18.72 -31.52 -2.64
N PRO A 255 -17.97 -32.45 -3.24
CA PRO A 255 -16.51 -32.66 -3.10
C PRO A 255 -15.65 -31.96 -4.17
N ALA A 256 -16.26 -31.42 -5.23
CA ALA A 256 -15.53 -30.93 -6.41
C ALA A 256 -14.91 -29.54 -6.23
N GLY A 257 -15.49 -28.71 -5.35
CA GLY A 257 -15.03 -27.35 -5.06
C GLY A 257 -14.34 -27.21 -3.72
N GLY A 258 -14.02 -25.96 -3.38
CA GLY A 258 -13.51 -25.59 -2.06
C GLY A 258 -12.00 -25.38 -1.99
N TRP A 259 -11.51 -25.19 -0.77
CA TRP A 259 -10.14 -24.83 -0.49
C TRP A 259 -9.17 -25.97 -0.77
N GLN A 260 -8.18 -25.68 -1.60
CA GLN A 260 -7.05 -26.57 -1.84
C GLN A 260 -6.02 -26.44 -0.72
N PRO A 261 -5.11 -27.43 -0.57
CA PRO A 261 -4.00 -27.35 0.37
C PRO A 261 -3.19 -26.06 0.17
N GLU A 262 -2.77 -25.47 1.28
CA GLU A 262 -1.86 -24.32 1.25
C GLU A 262 -0.49 -24.74 0.70
N GLN A 263 0.13 -23.84 -0.06
CA GLN A 263 1.47 -24.01 -0.62
C GLN A 263 2.41 -22.92 -0.11
N CYS A 264 3.66 -23.27 0.16
CA CYS A 264 4.73 -22.33 0.50
C CYS A 264 5.53 -22.02 -0.77
N LEU A 265 5.48 -20.78 -1.25
CA LEU A 265 6.16 -20.35 -2.47
C LEU A 265 7.58 -19.85 -2.21
N ALA A 266 7.82 -19.30 -1.02
CA ALA A 266 9.13 -18.83 -0.58
C ALA A 266 9.26 -18.99 0.95
N THR A 267 10.42 -19.43 1.40
CA THR A 267 10.71 -19.60 2.84
C THR A 267 10.95 -18.27 3.57
N TRP A 268 11.09 -17.16 2.82
CA TRP A 268 11.26 -15.81 3.35
C TRP A 268 10.76 -14.77 2.35
N ALA A 269 9.83 -13.92 2.78
CA ALA A 269 9.27 -12.82 1.97
C ALA A 269 8.90 -11.57 2.77
N ALA A 270 9.31 -11.49 4.04
CA ALA A 270 8.93 -10.42 4.95
C ALA A 270 9.85 -9.19 4.82
N ASP A 271 9.67 -8.43 3.74
CA ASP A 271 10.30 -7.13 3.53
C ASP A 271 9.27 -5.99 3.52
N ASN A 272 9.46 -4.89 2.80
CA ASN A 272 8.64 -3.67 2.97
C ASN A 272 7.45 -3.56 2.01
N LEU A 273 7.33 -4.48 1.05
CA LEU A 273 6.30 -4.39 0.02
C LEU A 273 5.31 -5.55 0.08
N PRO A 274 4.01 -5.27 -0.14
CA PRO A 274 2.99 -6.30 -0.22
C PRO A 274 3.29 -7.33 -1.30
N PRO A 275 3.01 -8.62 -1.06
CA PRO A 275 3.08 -9.63 -2.11
C PRO A 275 1.96 -9.39 -3.12
N ILE A 276 2.21 -9.79 -4.35
CA ILE A 276 1.38 -9.47 -5.49
C ILE A 276 1.10 -10.73 -6.27
N LEU A 277 -0.17 -10.91 -6.61
CA LEU A 277 -0.62 -12.00 -7.46
C LEU A 277 -1.28 -11.41 -8.71
N MET A 278 -0.93 -11.94 -9.87
CA MET A 278 -1.53 -11.61 -11.16
C MET A 278 -2.00 -12.88 -11.85
N VAL A 279 -3.08 -12.78 -12.62
CA VAL A 279 -3.65 -13.91 -13.37
C VAL A 279 -3.99 -13.51 -14.81
N GLN A 280 -3.64 -14.37 -15.76
CA GLN A 280 -3.99 -14.25 -17.17
C GLN A 280 -4.25 -15.65 -17.76
N GLY A 281 -5.52 -15.99 -17.99
CA GLY A 281 -5.89 -17.36 -18.34
C GLY A 281 -5.49 -18.33 -17.22
N ASP A 282 -4.73 -19.37 -17.56
CA ASP A 282 -4.19 -20.34 -16.59
C ASP A 282 -2.81 -19.95 -16.02
N LEU A 283 -2.24 -18.83 -16.49
CA LEU A 283 -0.95 -18.33 -16.03
C LEU A 283 -1.14 -17.45 -14.78
N LEU A 284 -0.45 -17.78 -13.70
CA LEU A 284 -0.31 -16.92 -12.53
C LEU A 284 1.14 -16.49 -12.32
N LEU A 285 1.32 -15.25 -11.87
CA LEU A 285 2.59 -14.73 -11.40
C LEU A 285 2.42 -14.28 -9.95
N ALA A 286 3.17 -14.92 -9.05
CA ALA A 286 3.35 -14.44 -7.69
C ALA A 286 4.67 -13.67 -7.63
N SER A 287 4.63 -12.49 -7.03
CA SER A 287 5.81 -11.65 -6.86
C SER A 287 5.85 -11.04 -5.46
N TRP A 288 7.04 -10.91 -4.90
CA TRP A 288 7.28 -10.40 -3.55
C TRP A 288 8.63 -9.69 -3.49
N GLN A 289 8.85 -8.94 -2.41
CA GLN A 289 10.17 -8.40 -2.12
C GLN A 289 10.93 -9.35 -1.20
N GLN A 290 12.21 -9.58 -1.52
CA GLN A 290 13.17 -10.20 -0.61
C GLN A 290 14.47 -9.39 -0.59
N GLY A 291 14.81 -8.83 0.56
CA GLY A 291 15.82 -7.79 0.71
C GLY A 291 15.52 -6.56 -0.14
N ARG A 292 16.46 -6.15 -0.99
CA ARG A 292 16.30 -5.02 -1.92
C ARG A 292 15.87 -5.42 -3.33
N GLN A 293 15.54 -6.69 -3.55
CA GLN A 293 15.19 -7.22 -4.86
C GLN A 293 13.74 -7.70 -4.88
N ILE A 294 13.12 -7.63 -6.05
CA ILE A 294 11.83 -8.26 -6.30
C ILE A 294 12.08 -9.66 -6.86
N TYR A 295 11.37 -10.62 -6.30
CA TYR A 295 11.37 -12.00 -6.74
C TYR A 295 10.02 -12.35 -7.35
N GLY A 296 9.99 -13.41 -8.14
CA GLY A 296 8.76 -13.98 -8.65
C GLY A 296 8.88 -15.46 -8.98
N CYS A 297 7.72 -16.10 -9.06
CA CYS A 297 7.56 -17.44 -9.61
C CYS A 297 6.26 -17.51 -10.42
N LEU A 298 6.25 -18.40 -11.41
CA LEU A 298 5.12 -18.59 -12.32
C LEU A 298 4.43 -19.93 -12.08
N SER A 299 3.13 -19.96 -12.30
CA SER A 299 2.35 -21.18 -12.43
C SER A 299 1.67 -21.18 -13.79
N HIS A 300 1.82 -22.27 -14.55
CA HIS A 300 1.21 -22.44 -15.88
C HIS A 300 -0.05 -23.31 -15.87
N ASP A 301 -0.47 -23.76 -14.69
CA ASP A 301 -1.57 -24.73 -14.50
C ASP A 301 -2.60 -24.22 -13.49
N ASN A 302 -2.85 -22.92 -13.49
CA ASN A 302 -3.81 -22.27 -12.61
C ASN A 302 -3.47 -22.44 -11.11
N GLY A 303 -2.18 -22.47 -10.79
CA GLY A 303 -1.68 -22.57 -9.42
C GLY A 303 -1.81 -23.96 -8.82
N VAL A 304 -1.81 -25.02 -9.63
CA VAL A 304 -1.60 -26.39 -9.12
C VAL A 304 -0.13 -26.52 -8.71
N THR A 305 0.78 -26.16 -9.61
CA THR A 305 2.23 -26.21 -9.42
C THR A 305 2.88 -24.85 -9.69
N TRP A 306 4.03 -24.61 -9.05
CA TRP A 306 4.79 -23.37 -9.19
C TRP A 306 6.22 -23.68 -9.62
N GLY A 307 6.71 -22.89 -10.56
CA GLY A 307 8.11 -22.90 -10.96
C GLY A 307 9.04 -22.37 -9.87
N SER A 308 10.35 -22.53 -10.08
CA SER A 308 11.36 -21.99 -9.17
C SER A 308 11.26 -20.46 -9.05
N SER A 309 11.51 -19.95 -7.85
CA SER A 309 11.63 -18.53 -7.62
C SER A 309 12.93 -17.98 -8.20
N SER A 310 12.87 -16.76 -8.74
CA SER A 310 14.03 -16.06 -9.26
C SER A 310 13.88 -14.56 -9.03
N SER A 311 15.01 -13.87 -8.89
CA SER A 311 15.00 -12.41 -8.76
C SER A 311 14.84 -11.76 -10.12
N PHE A 312 14.03 -10.71 -10.18
CA PHE A 312 13.97 -9.87 -11.36
C PHE A 312 15.22 -8.98 -11.41
N PRO A 313 16.00 -9.01 -12.50
CA PRO A 313 17.20 -8.19 -12.61
C PRO A 313 16.86 -6.70 -12.61
N GLY A 314 17.74 -5.89 -12.01
CA GLY A 314 17.59 -4.43 -11.98
C GLY A 314 16.56 -3.89 -10.99
N THR A 315 15.95 -4.73 -10.15
CA THR A 315 14.84 -4.34 -9.27
C THR A 315 15.22 -3.69 -7.94
N GLN A 316 16.43 -3.14 -7.87
CA GLN A 316 16.91 -2.48 -6.65
C GLN A 316 16.14 -1.16 -6.47
N ASN A 317 15.44 -1.03 -5.34
CA ASN A 317 14.57 0.11 -5.01
C ASN A 317 13.24 0.15 -5.81
N ALA A 318 12.55 -0.98 -5.88
CA ALA A 318 11.20 -1.03 -6.40
C ALA A 318 10.17 -0.35 -5.45
N ALA A 319 9.12 0.24 -6.02
CA ALA A 319 7.90 0.66 -5.35
C ALA A 319 6.74 -0.22 -5.82
N VAL A 320 5.56 -0.17 -5.18
CA VAL A 320 4.36 -0.88 -5.64
C VAL A 320 3.49 0.06 -6.47
N LEU A 321 3.18 -0.34 -7.70
CA LEU A 321 2.15 0.26 -8.54
C LEU A 321 0.88 -0.55 -8.47
N ARG A 322 -0.29 0.06 -8.54
CA ARG A 322 -1.50 -0.69 -8.87
C ARG A 322 -1.60 -0.86 -10.38
N ILE A 323 -1.66 -2.08 -10.90
CA ILE A 323 -1.90 -2.35 -12.32
C ILE A 323 -3.31 -2.87 -12.54
N ILE A 324 -4.02 -2.16 -13.41
CA ILE A 324 -5.30 -2.64 -13.93
C ILE A 324 -5.05 -2.97 -15.40
N SER A 325 -5.28 -4.23 -15.78
CA SER A 325 -5.18 -4.64 -17.19
C SER A 325 -6.58 -5.01 -17.69
N GLY A 326 -6.91 -4.61 -18.92
CA GLY A 326 -8.12 -5.07 -19.62
C GLY A 326 -7.72 -5.94 -20.79
N GLY A 327 -8.35 -7.10 -20.99
CA GLY A 327 -8.15 -7.93 -22.19
C GLY A 327 -9.27 -7.74 -23.22
N ALA A 328 -9.02 -8.14 -24.48
CA ALA A 328 -10.00 -8.10 -25.57
C ALA A 328 -11.18 -9.10 -25.42
N SER A 329 -11.09 -10.06 -24.47
CA SER A 329 -12.14 -11.08 -24.24
C SER A 329 -12.36 -11.48 -22.78
N GLY A 330 -11.86 -10.76 -21.77
CA GLY A 330 -11.99 -11.16 -20.36
C GLY A 330 -11.79 -10.00 -19.41
N GLU A 331 -12.68 -9.90 -18.42
CA GLU A 331 -12.91 -8.74 -17.54
C GLU A 331 -11.63 -8.12 -16.96
N PRO A 332 -11.60 -6.78 -16.78
CA PRO A 332 -10.46 -6.14 -16.14
C PRO A 332 -10.39 -6.58 -14.68
N LYS A 333 -9.24 -7.12 -14.29
CA LYS A 333 -8.95 -7.47 -12.91
C LYS A 333 -7.82 -6.57 -12.43
N GLY A 334 -8.12 -5.78 -11.40
CA GLY A 334 -7.13 -4.91 -10.79
C GLY A 334 -6.23 -5.72 -9.87
N PHE A 335 -4.93 -5.61 -10.08
CA PHE A 335 -3.91 -6.21 -9.23
C PHE A 335 -2.92 -5.13 -8.80
N ASN A 336 -2.14 -5.41 -7.77
CA ASN A 336 -0.95 -4.61 -7.52
C ASN A 336 0.18 -5.10 -8.46
N ALA A 337 1.27 -4.36 -8.62
CA ALA A 337 2.51 -4.71 -9.32
C ALA A 337 3.66 -3.88 -8.73
N TYR A 338 4.89 -4.03 -9.23
CA TYR A 338 6.05 -3.27 -8.77
C TYR A 338 6.55 -2.27 -9.85
N ALA A 339 6.78 -1.00 -9.50
CA ALA A 339 7.58 -0.02 -10.26
C ALA A 339 9.04 -0.07 -9.81
N LEU A 340 10.00 0.32 -10.66
CA LEU A 340 11.38 0.57 -10.21
C LEU A 340 11.60 2.07 -10.02
N GLY A 341 12.36 2.45 -8.97
CA GLY A 341 12.66 3.84 -8.67
C GLY A 341 13.33 4.57 -9.83
N GLY A 342 12.63 5.57 -10.37
CA GLY A 342 13.03 6.40 -11.51
C GLY A 342 11.80 7.00 -12.18
N LEU A 343 11.96 8.07 -12.98
CA LEU A 343 10.90 8.59 -13.86
C LEU A 343 10.18 7.44 -14.60
N PRO A 344 8.90 7.60 -15.04
CA PRO A 344 8.03 6.54 -15.58
C PRO A 344 8.53 5.77 -16.83
N GLY A 345 9.79 5.93 -17.24
CA GLY A 345 10.44 5.18 -18.31
C GLY A 345 11.04 3.82 -17.90
N SER A 346 11.14 3.51 -16.59
CA SER A 346 11.67 2.22 -16.10
C SER A 346 10.68 1.49 -15.19
N ILE A 347 9.41 1.49 -15.59
CA ILE A 347 8.42 0.64 -14.94
C ILE A 347 8.78 -0.81 -15.32
N LEU A 348 8.82 -1.73 -14.35
CA LEU A 348 8.55 -3.14 -14.66
C LEU A 348 7.10 -3.23 -15.09
N SER A 349 6.87 -2.82 -16.33
CA SER A 349 5.58 -2.74 -16.95
C SER A 349 4.95 -4.14 -16.92
N PRO A 350 3.61 -4.26 -17.02
CA PRO A 350 3.00 -5.51 -17.43
C PRO A 350 3.45 -5.93 -18.84
N ALA A 351 4.41 -5.25 -19.46
CA ALA A 351 5.33 -5.80 -20.46
C ALA A 351 5.96 -7.16 -20.05
N LEU A 352 5.99 -7.50 -18.75
CA LEU A 352 6.26 -8.87 -18.28
C LEU A 352 5.28 -9.93 -18.83
N PHE A 353 4.07 -9.50 -19.22
CA PHE A 353 3.02 -10.32 -19.86
C PHE A 353 2.80 -9.98 -21.36
N LEU A 354 3.38 -8.88 -21.87
CA LEU A 354 3.39 -8.58 -23.31
C LEU A 354 4.62 -9.17 -24.02
N SER A 355 5.62 -9.61 -23.25
CA SER A 355 6.77 -10.40 -23.72
C SER A 355 6.59 -11.86 -23.29
N PRO A 356 7.02 -12.85 -24.07
CA PRO A 356 6.93 -14.26 -23.67
C PRO A 356 7.56 -14.48 -22.27
N PRO A 357 6.88 -15.15 -21.32
CA PRO A 357 7.36 -15.32 -19.94
C PRO A 357 8.77 -15.90 -19.83
N ASP A 358 9.14 -16.76 -20.77
CA ASP A 358 10.45 -17.43 -20.84
C ASP A 358 11.62 -16.42 -20.95
N PHE A 359 11.38 -15.22 -21.48
CA PHE A 359 12.43 -14.22 -21.71
C PHE A 359 12.92 -13.52 -20.42
N LEU A 360 12.13 -13.59 -19.34
CA LEU A 360 12.37 -12.78 -18.13
C LEU A 360 13.00 -13.59 -17.00
N LEU A 361 12.80 -14.90 -17.02
CA LEU A 361 13.42 -15.85 -16.09
C LEU A 361 14.64 -16.55 -16.72
N ALA A 362 14.80 -16.48 -18.04
CA ALA A 362 16.06 -16.79 -18.67
C ALA A 362 17.09 -15.76 -18.20
N GLY A 363 18.14 -16.22 -17.51
CA GLY A 363 19.31 -15.39 -17.23
C GLY A 363 19.89 -14.80 -18.53
N PRO A 364 20.83 -13.83 -18.44
CA PRO A 364 21.51 -13.33 -19.63
C PRO A 364 22.01 -14.51 -20.47
N PRO A 365 21.86 -14.48 -21.81
CA PRO A 365 22.34 -15.56 -22.66
C PRO A 365 23.80 -15.78 -22.30
N GLY A 366 24.11 -16.98 -21.78
CA GLY A 366 25.48 -17.37 -21.52
C GLY A 366 26.29 -17.12 -22.78
N GLU A 367 27.51 -16.61 -22.62
CA GLU A 367 28.46 -16.54 -23.73
C GLU A 367 28.44 -17.89 -24.46
N PRO A 368 28.36 -17.88 -25.81
CA PRO A 368 28.29 -19.12 -26.56
C PRO A 368 29.45 -20.00 -26.13
N GLU A 369 29.14 -21.15 -25.53
CA GLU A 369 30.14 -22.17 -25.21
C GLU A 369 30.99 -22.35 -26.46
N GLU A 370 32.29 -22.02 -26.32
CA GLU A 370 33.29 -22.34 -27.32
C GLU A 370 33.12 -23.81 -27.67
N LYS A 371 32.63 -24.05 -28.89
CA LYS A 371 32.58 -25.38 -29.47
C LYS A 371 34.00 -25.92 -29.46
N ASN A 372 34.30 -26.77 -28.48
CA ASN A 372 35.49 -27.60 -28.49
C ASN A 372 35.49 -28.36 -29.82
N GLN A 373 36.42 -27.97 -30.68
CA GLN A 373 36.68 -28.63 -31.94
C GLN A 373 37.10 -30.08 -31.66
N PRO A 374 36.72 -31.03 -32.52
CA PRO A 374 37.20 -32.39 -32.42
C PRO A 374 38.73 -32.42 -32.63
N ILE A 375 39.42 -33.04 -31.68
CA ILE A 375 40.84 -33.37 -31.76
C ILE A 375 41.04 -34.30 -32.99
N PRO A 376 41.99 -34.02 -33.89
CA PRO A 376 42.24 -34.86 -35.06
C PRO A 376 42.90 -36.20 -34.64
N PRO A 377 42.74 -37.27 -35.42
CA PRO A 377 43.41 -38.54 -35.17
C PRO A 377 44.91 -38.42 -35.45
N GLU A 378 45.74 -38.81 -34.49
CA GLU A 378 47.18 -38.93 -34.68
C GLU A 378 47.49 -40.06 -35.67
N GLU A 379 48.15 -39.68 -36.75
CA GLU A 379 48.75 -40.57 -37.74
C GLU A 379 50.02 -41.23 -37.19
N ASN A 380 50.18 -42.49 -37.59
CA ASN A 380 51.41 -43.28 -37.53
C ASN A 380 52.65 -42.52 -38.08
N LEU A 381 53.85 -42.87 -37.58
CA LEU A 381 55.00 -43.29 -38.42
C LEU A 381 56.27 -43.63 -37.62
N SER A 382 57.08 -44.49 -38.27
CA SER A 382 58.46 -44.95 -38.04
C SER A 382 58.65 -46.10 -37.02
N SER A 383 59.05 -47.33 -37.37
CA SER A 383 60.01 -47.92 -38.35
C SER A 383 61.49 -47.87 -37.94
N GLU A 384 62.21 -48.93 -38.36
CA GLU A 384 63.63 -49.30 -38.17
C GLU A 384 63.89 -50.28 -37.00
N ASP A 385 64.66 -51.36 -37.09
CA ASP A 385 65.35 -52.12 -38.16
C ASP A 385 65.81 -53.46 -37.51
N CYS A 386 65.60 -54.63 -38.12
CA CYS A 386 66.51 -55.39 -39.01
C CYS A 386 67.89 -55.83 -38.44
N SER A 387 68.00 -57.12 -38.10
CA SER A 387 69.09 -58.10 -38.42
C SER A 387 68.87 -59.36 -37.54
N GLY A 388 68.96 -60.63 -37.95
CA GLY A 388 69.56 -61.31 -39.10
C GLY A 388 70.54 -62.38 -38.58
N GLU A 389 70.28 -63.69 -38.75
CA GLU A 389 71.24 -64.83 -38.73
C GLU A 389 70.46 -66.17 -38.87
N GLN A 390 70.37 -66.80 -40.04
CA GLN A 390 71.26 -67.78 -40.70
C GLN A 390 71.40 -69.18 -40.05
N ALA A 391 70.60 -70.12 -40.60
CA ALA A 391 70.89 -71.46 -41.14
C ALA A 391 72.02 -72.38 -40.60
N LYS A 392 71.66 -73.67 -40.46
CA LYS A 392 72.40 -74.95 -40.74
C LYS A 392 71.81 -76.04 -39.82
N ASP A 393 71.64 -77.33 -40.12
CA ASP A 393 71.98 -78.20 -41.24
C ASP A 393 71.07 -79.45 -41.12
N THR A 394 70.71 -80.03 -42.27
CA THR A 394 70.23 -81.41 -42.50
C THR A 394 71.21 -82.48 -41.96
N PRO A 395 70.80 -83.74 -41.68
CA PRO A 395 70.62 -84.71 -42.77
C PRO A 395 69.52 -85.78 -42.58
N ALA A 396 69.19 -86.36 -43.73
CA ALA A 396 68.23 -87.42 -43.97
C ALA A 396 68.70 -88.79 -43.45
N GLU A 397 67.74 -89.65 -43.06
CA GLU A 397 67.91 -91.09 -43.21
C GLU A 397 66.59 -91.85 -43.42
N LYS A 398 66.69 -92.76 -44.39
CA LYS A 398 65.74 -93.67 -45.03
C LYS A 398 64.87 -94.56 -44.13
N ASN A 399 63.63 -94.74 -44.62
CA ASN A 399 62.85 -95.98 -44.76
C ASN A 399 62.78 -96.99 -43.60
N ARG A 400 61.56 -97.22 -43.12
CA ARG A 400 60.93 -98.56 -43.06
C ARG A 400 59.43 -98.45 -42.84
N GLU A 401 58.67 -98.93 -43.82
CA GLU A 401 57.26 -99.30 -43.70
C GLU A 401 57.10 -100.30 -42.55
N ILE A 402 56.31 -99.93 -41.55
CA ILE A 402 55.70 -100.85 -40.58
C ILE A 402 54.27 -100.35 -40.33
N GLU A 403 53.32 -101.18 -40.74
CA GLU A 403 51.88 -101.02 -40.54
C GLU A 403 51.54 -100.86 -39.05
N GLN A 404 51.37 -99.61 -38.59
CA GLN A 404 50.72 -99.24 -37.31
C GLN A 404 49.94 -97.91 -37.43
N GLU A 405 49.31 -97.65 -38.59
CA GLU A 405 48.58 -96.39 -38.88
C GLU A 405 47.35 -96.12 -37.99
N GLY A 406 46.96 -97.07 -37.13
CA GLY A 406 45.85 -96.91 -36.18
C GLY A 406 46.20 -96.22 -34.85
N ASP A 407 47.47 -96.21 -34.43
CA ASP A 407 47.85 -95.79 -33.06
C ASP A 407 48.53 -94.41 -33.01
N LEU A 408 49.36 -94.05 -34.00
CA LEU A 408 50.05 -92.75 -34.03
C LEU A 408 49.09 -91.58 -34.31
N SER A 409 48.07 -91.80 -35.14
CA SER A 409 47.02 -90.81 -35.42
C SER A 409 46.20 -90.49 -34.17
N PHE A 410 45.95 -91.49 -33.32
CA PHE A 410 45.29 -91.34 -32.03
C PHE A 410 46.11 -90.46 -31.07
N PHE A 411 47.42 -90.69 -30.93
CA PHE A 411 48.29 -89.86 -30.08
C PHE A 411 48.42 -88.41 -30.59
N ILE A 412 48.52 -88.20 -31.90
CA ILE A 412 48.55 -86.86 -32.50
C ILE A 412 47.23 -86.13 -32.24
N GLN A 413 46.10 -86.82 -32.37
CA GLN A 413 44.79 -86.24 -32.11
C GLN A 413 44.57 -85.94 -30.62
N GLN A 414 45.01 -86.81 -29.72
CA GLN A 414 44.97 -86.58 -28.27
C GLN A 414 45.82 -85.37 -27.86
N HIS A 415 47.02 -85.21 -28.43
CA HIS A 415 47.85 -84.03 -28.21
C HIS A 415 47.23 -82.77 -28.77
N ASN A 416 46.65 -82.83 -29.97
CA ASN A 416 45.96 -81.68 -30.56
C ASN A 416 44.76 -81.25 -29.70
N ASP A 417 43.94 -82.20 -29.23
CA ASP A 417 42.83 -81.93 -28.31
C ASP A 417 43.31 -81.31 -27.00
N TYR A 418 44.45 -81.77 -26.46
CA TYR A 418 45.07 -81.16 -25.29
C TYR A 418 45.51 -79.72 -25.56
N PHE A 419 46.19 -79.44 -26.68
CA PHE A 419 46.58 -78.08 -27.05
C PHE A 419 45.38 -77.17 -27.28
N GLN A 420 44.31 -77.65 -27.91
CA GLN A 420 43.08 -76.88 -28.09
C GLN A 420 42.42 -76.53 -26.75
N ARG A 421 42.41 -77.45 -25.78
CA ARG A 421 41.95 -77.16 -24.42
C ARG A 421 42.83 -76.11 -23.73
N LEU A 422 44.14 -76.19 -23.92
CA LEU A 422 45.09 -75.28 -23.29
C LEU A 422 45.00 -73.88 -23.89
N ILE A 423 44.84 -73.77 -25.21
CA ILE A 423 44.56 -72.52 -25.93
C ILE A 423 43.26 -71.92 -25.39
N LYS A 424 42.19 -72.72 -25.32
CA LYS A 424 40.90 -72.26 -24.78
C LYS A 424 41.01 -71.77 -23.34
N GLN A 425 41.71 -72.50 -22.47
CA GLN A 425 41.95 -72.07 -21.08
C GLN A 425 42.75 -70.77 -21.01
N THR A 426 43.72 -70.60 -21.90
CA THR A 426 44.53 -69.37 -21.98
C THR A 426 43.71 -68.19 -22.47
N GLU A 427 42.80 -68.40 -23.43
CA GLU A 427 41.85 -67.39 -23.90
C GLU A 427 40.82 -67.01 -22.83
N ASP A 428 40.26 -68.00 -22.13
CA ASP A 428 39.32 -67.79 -21.02
C ASP A 428 39.99 -66.97 -19.89
N LEU A 429 41.24 -67.29 -19.54
CA LEU A 429 42.03 -66.51 -18.58
C LEU A 429 42.31 -65.09 -19.06
N ARG A 430 42.64 -64.91 -20.35
CA ARG A 430 42.86 -63.58 -20.94
C ARG A 430 41.59 -62.74 -20.85
N LEU A 431 40.43 -63.32 -21.16
CA LEU A 431 39.14 -62.63 -21.08
C LEU A 431 38.78 -62.30 -19.62
N ALA A 432 39.02 -63.21 -18.68
CA ALA A 432 38.80 -62.97 -17.25
C ALA A 432 39.67 -61.82 -16.73
N ASN A 433 40.94 -61.75 -17.11
CA ASN A 433 41.83 -60.65 -16.75
C ASN A 433 41.35 -59.31 -17.34
N GLN A 434 40.92 -59.29 -18.60
CA GLN A 434 40.36 -58.08 -19.22
C GLN A 434 39.09 -57.60 -18.49
N GLN A 435 38.22 -58.52 -18.07
CA GLN A 435 37.04 -58.18 -17.26
C GLN A 435 37.41 -57.64 -15.88
N ILE A 436 38.44 -58.19 -15.24
CA ILE A 436 38.93 -57.71 -13.94
C ILE A 436 39.49 -56.29 -14.08
N GLU A 437 40.29 -56.01 -15.11
CA GLU A 437 40.85 -54.68 -15.38
C GLU A 437 39.75 -53.64 -15.63
N GLN A 438 38.72 -53.99 -16.40
CA GLN A 438 37.56 -53.13 -16.62
C GLN A 438 36.83 -52.81 -15.30
N LYS A 439 36.54 -53.83 -14.49
CA LYS A 439 35.90 -53.64 -13.18
C LYS A 439 36.76 -52.79 -12.24
N LEU A 440 38.08 -52.97 -12.26
CA LEU A 440 39.00 -52.20 -11.44
C LEU A 440 39.05 -50.73 -11.89
N SER A 441 39.04 -50.47 -13.20
CA SER A 441 38.94 -49.14 -13.78
C SER A 441 37.62 -48.43 -13.40
N GLU A 442 36.49 -49.14 -13.47
CA GLU A 442 35.18 -48.63 -13.03
C GLU A 442 35.18 -48.30 -11.53
N LYS A 443 35.69 -49.21 -10.69
CA LYS A 443 35.79 -48.98 -9.24
C LYS A 443 36.70 -47.81 -8.90
N ASN A 444 37.78 -47.59 -9.65
CA ASN A 444 38.65 -46.43 -9.46
C ASN A 444 37.93 -45.11 -9.81
N LYS A 445 37.12 -45.09 -10.87
CA LYS A 445 36.27 -43.92 -11.22
C LYS A 445 35.24 -43.63 -10.13
N GLU A 446 34.57 -44.65 -9.61
CA GLU A 446 33.63 -44.52 -8.48
C GLU A 446 34.31 -43.94 -7.24
N LEU A 447 35.52 -44.41 -6.91
CA LEU A 447 36.29 -43.94 -5.76
C LEU A 447 36.68 -42.46 -5.91
N ILE A 448 37.11 -42.04 -7.11
CA ILE A 448 37.41 -40.62 -7.40
C ILE A 448 36.15 -39.76 -7.24
N ALA A 449 35.01 -40.21 -7.77
CA ALA A 449 33.73 -39.49 -7.64
C ALA A 449 33.30 -39.37 -6.17
N ALA A 450 33.41 -40.44 -5.39
CA ALA A 450 33.10 -40.42 -3.96
C ALA A 450 34.02 -39.48 -3.17
N ASN A 451 35.32 -39.46 -3.48
CA ASN A 451 36.27 -38.54 -2.85
C ASN A 451 35.96 -37.07 -3.17
N ASN A 452 35.61 -36.77 -4.43
CA ASN A 452 35.21 -35.42 -4.82
C ASN A 452 33.91 -34.97 -4.13
N LEU A 453 32.94 -35.88 -4.00
CA LEU A 453 31.70 -35.61 -3.26
C LEU A 453 31.98 -35.36 -1.76
N ALA A 454 32.85 -36.15 -1.14
CA ALA A 454 33.25 -35.96 0.26
C ALA A 454 33.92 -34.59 0.48
N LYS A 455 34.84 -34.19 -0.41
CA LYS A 455 35.45 -32.84 -0.37
C LYS A 455 34.43 -31.72 -0.54
N GLN A 456 33.43 -31.90 -1.42
CA GLN A 456 32.36 -30.93 -1.60
C GLN A 456 31.48 -30.82 -0.34
N GLN A 457 31.17 -31.94 0.31
CA GLN A 457 30.42 -31.96 1.58
C GLN A 457 31.20 -31.29 2.71
N GLU A 458 32.50 -31.52 2.82
CA GLU A 458 33.36 -30.87 3.81
C GLU A 458 33.43 -29.34 3.58
N ALA A 459 33.57 -28.89 2.33
CA ALA A 459 33.55 -27.47 1.99
C ALA A 459 32.20 -26.82 2.36
N ARG A 460 31.09 -27.49 2.08
CA ARG A 460 29.74 -27.03 2.48
C ARG A 460 29.60 -26.95 4.00
N ALA A 461 30.08 -27.95 4.74
CA ALA A 461 30.04 -27.95 6.20
C ALA A 461 30.84 -26.78 6.80
N ARG A 462 32.01 -26.44 6.23
CA ARG A 462 32.80 -25.27 6.64
C ARG A 462 32.07 -23.95 6.39
N ILE A 463 31.43 -23.79 5.23
CA ILE A 463 30.65 -22.58 4.92
C ILE A 463 29.48 -22.43 5.89
N LEU A 464 28.74 -23.51 6.15
CA LEU A 464 27.62 -23.50 7.11
C LEU A 464 28.09 -23.19 8.54
N ALA A 465 29.23 -23.74 8.97
CA ALA A 465 29.80 -23.42 10.28
C ALA A 465 30.19 -21.94 10.40
N GLN A 466 30.80 -21.36 9.35
CA GLN A 466 31.12 -19.93 9.32
C GLN A 466 29.87 -19.05 9.33
N GLN A 467 28.84 -19.42 8.57
CA GLN A 467 27.55 -18.72 8.58
C GLN A 467 26.89 -18.75 9.96
N SER A 468 26.87 -19.91 10.62
CA SER A 468 26.35 -20.06 11.99
C SER A 468 27.12 -19.20 12.99
N TYR A 469 28.46 -19.15 12.88
CA TYR A 469 29.29 -18.27 13.70
C TYR A 469 28.95 -16.79 13.48
N ASN A 470 28.86 -16.35 12.23
CA ASN A 470 28.53 -14.97 11.88
C ASN A 470 27.12 -14.57 12.37
N GLN A 471 26.14 -15.48 12.26
CA GLN A 471 24.80 -15.28 12.82
C GLN A 471 24.85 -15.13 14.34
N GLY A 472 25.66 -15.94 15.04
CA GLY A 472 25.86 -15.83 16.48
C GLY A 472 26.38 -14.46 16.92
N GLU A 473 27.33 -13.88 16.18
CA GLU A 473 27.83 -12.53 16.46
C GLU A 473 26.77 -11.45 16.19
N GLN A 474 26.00 -11.58 15.11
CA GLN A 474 24.87 -10.68 14.83
C GLN A 474 23.81 -10.71 15.94
N TYR A 475 23.48 -11.88 16.47
CA TYR A 475 22.56 -12.02 17.59
C TYR A 475 23.08 -11.32 18.85
N LYS A 476 24.38 -11.43 19.17
CA LYS A 476 24.98 -10.71 20.30
C LYS A 476 24.89 -9.19 20.13
N THR A 477 25.16 -8.68 18.93
CA THR A 477 25.00 -7.25 18.62
C THR A 477 23.55 -6.80 18.77
N MET A 478 22.60 -7.60 18.27
CA MET A 478 21.18 -7.30 18.39
C MET A 478 20.71 -7.31 19.85
N GLU A 479 21.20 -8.25 20.66
CA GLU A 479 20.89 -8.31 22.10
C GLU A 479 21.42 -7.06 22.83
N LEU A 480 22.63 -6.58 22.49
CA LEU A 480 23.20 -5.36 23.04
C LEU A 480 22.35 -4.12 22.65
N ASN A 481 21.98 -4.01 21.37
CA ASN A 481 21.12 -2.92 20.89
C ASN A 481 19.76 -2.94 21.58
N LEU A 482 19.17 -4.12 21.80
CA LEU A 482 17.89 -4.27 22.50
C LEU A 482 18.00 -3.84 23.98
N LYS A 483 19.13 -4.14 24.65
CA LYS A 483 19.41 -3.65 26.00
C LYS A 483 19.53 -2.12 26.05
N GLN A 484 20.23 -1.53 25.09
CA GLN A 484 20.35 -0.07 24.99
C GLN A 484 18.99 0.59 24.72
N LEU A 485 18.22 0.07 23.77
CA LEU A 485 16.90 0.60 23.44
C LEU A 485 15.93 0.52 24.63
N LYS A 486 16.00 -0.55 25.43
CA LYS A 486 15.23 -0.66 26.69
C LYS A 486 15.60 0.43 27.69
N GLN A 487 16.88 0.80 27.80
CA GLN A 487 17.33 1.87 28.68
C GLN A 487 16.83 3.24 28.18
N GLU A 488 16.94 3.51 26.88
CA GLU A 488 16.44 4.74 26.26
C GLU A 488 14.92 4.87 26.43
N TYR A 489 14.18 3.77 26.22
CA TYR A 489 12.73 3.74 26.44
C TYR A 489 12.35 4.05 27.89
N ALA A 490 13.09 3.51 28.87
CA ALA A 490 12.86 3.82 30.28
C ALA A 490 13.12 5.29 30.61
N GLN A 491 14.13 5.91 29.98
CA GLN A 491 14.40 7.35 30.12
C GLN A 491 13.27 8.20 29.54
N VAL A 492 12.75 7.83 28.36
CA VAL A 492 11.61 8.52 27.73
C VAL A 492 10.35 8.42 28.60
N ILE A 493 10.04 7.24 29.15
CA ILE A 493 8.91 7.07 30.08
C ILE A 493 9.07 7.99 31.30
N SER A 494 10.26 8.04 31.90
CA SER A 494 10.52 8.92 33.04
C SER A 494 10.32 10.39 32.68
N GLN A 495 10.74 10.81 31.49
CA GLN A 495 10.54 12.19 31.03
C GLN A 495 9.07 12.49 30.75
N LEU A 496 8.33 11.56 30.14
CA LEU A 496 6.89 11.71 29.92
C LEU A 496 6.14 11.84 31.25
N GLN A 497 6.48 11.06 32.27
CA GLN A 497 5.89 11.20 33.61
C GLN A 497 6.16 12.58 34.21
N LYS A 498 7.39 13.12 34.08
CA LYS A 498 7.70 14.48 34.51
C LYS A 498 6.86 15.53 33.79
N ASN A 499 6.72 15.40 32.47
CA ASN A 499 5.93 16.33 31.67
C ASN A 499 4.43 16.24 32.01
N THR A 500 3.89 15.04 32.25
CA THR A 500 2.51 14.86 32.71
C THR A 500 2.26 15.58 34.03
N ASN A 501 3.16 15.42 35.00
CA ASN A 501 3.05 16.11 36.30
C ASN A 501 3.10 17.64 36.14
N GLN A 502 3.91 18.16 35.21
CA GLN A 502 3.96 19.58 34.89
C GLN A 502 2.64 20.07 34.26
N ILE A 503 2.09 19.31 33.31
CA ILE A 503 0.81 19.64 32.67
C ILE A 503 -0.31 19.72 33.71
N ASP A 504 -0.35 18.80 34.67
CA ASP A 504 -1.38 18.82 35.71
C ASP A 504 -1.21 20.00 36.68
N SER A 505 0.03 20.39 36.98
CA SER A 505 0.31 21.64 37.70
C SER A 505 -0.23 22.87 36.96
N TYR A 506 0.04 22.98 35.64
CA TYR A 506 -0.44 24.10 34.84
C TYR A 506 -1.96 24.12 34.68
N LYS A 507 -2.63 22.97 34.68
CA LYS A 507 -4.11 22.91 34.67
C LYS A 507 -4.70 23.51 35.93
N GLU A 508 -4.12 23.23 37.11
CA GLU A 508 -4.60 23.81 38.36
C GLU A 508 -4.34 25.32 38.43
N GLU A 509 -3.19 25.79 37.94
CA GLU A 509 -2.92 27.23 37.80
C GLU A 509 -3.92 27.93 36.87
N LEU A 510 -4.23 27.32 35.71
CA LEU A 510 -5.23 27.86 34.77
C LEU A 510 -6.64 27.88 35.36
N LYS A 511 -6.98 26.90 36.19
CA LYS A 511 -8.26 26.83 36.89
C LYS A 511 -8.41 27.97 37.89
N LEU A 512 -7.36 28.24 38.68
CA LEU A 512 -7.32 29.38 39.61
C LEU A 512 -7.46 30.71 38.86
N ALA A 513 -6.69 30.93 37.81
CA ALA A 513 -6.78 32.16 37.00
C ALA A 513 -8.17 32.34 36.35
N ARG A 514 -8.80 31.25 35.91
CA ARG A 514 -10.17 31.28 35.37
C ARG A 514 -11.18 31.68 36.45
N ASP A 515 -11.06 31.14 37.66
CA ASP A 515 -11.95 31.48 38.77
C ASP A 515 -11.78 32.95 39.20
N GLU A 516 -10.54 33.47 39.25
CA GLU A 516 -10.26 34.89 39.49
C GLU A 516 -10.90 35.78 38.40
N THR A 517 -10.75 35.40 37.13
CA THR A 517 -11.37 36.12 36.00
C THR A 517 -12.89 36.13 36.11
N ARG A 518 -13.50 35.03 36.57
CA ARG A 518 -14.94 34.95 36.80
C ARG A 518 -15.39 35.90 37.91
N VAL A 519 -14.64 35.99 39.01
CA VAL A 519 -14.92 36.92 40.11
C VAL A 519 -14.82 38.36 39.62
N MET A 520 -13.75 38.74 38.91
CA MET A 520 -13.61 40.08 38.33
C MET A 520 -14.73 40.42 37.36
N SER A 521 -15.18 39.46 36.54
CA SER A 521 -16.29 39.66 35.60
C SER A 521 -17.63 39.93 36.31
N LEU A 522 -17.87 39.28 37.45
CA LEU A 522 -19.06 39.54 38.27
C LEU A 522 -19.01 40.93 38.91
N GLN A 523 -17.85 41.35 39.42
CA GLN A 523 -17.66 42.70 39.97
C GLN A 523 -17.88 43.78 38.91
N LEU A 524 -17.39 43.57 37.68
CA LEU A 524 -17.63 44.50 36.57
C LEU A 524 -19.13 44.61 36.24
N ARG A 525 -19.86 43.48 36.22
CA ARG A 525 -21.31 43.49 35.98
C ARG A 525 -22.08 44.24 37.07
N GLU A 526 -21.67 44.11 38.34
CA GLU A 526 -22.24 44.87 39.46
C GLU A 526 -22.01 46.37 39.26
N LYS A 527 -20.78 46.77 38.92
CA LYS A 527 -20.43 48.17 38.65
C LYS A 527 -21.15 48.75 37.44
N ASP A 528 -21.37 47.97 36.39
CA ASP A 528 -22.22 48.38 35.26
C ASP A 528 -23.67 48.62 35.69
N GLY A 529 -24.18 47.84 36.64
CA GLY A 529 -25.48 48.04 37.28
C GLY A 529 -25.53 49.38 38.04
N ASP A 530 -24.54 49.64 38.89
CA ASP A 530 -24.39 50.91 39.62
C ASP A 530 -24.36 52.10 38.66
N ILE A 531 -23.59 52.01 37.57
CA ILE A 531 -23.46 53.07 36.55
C ILE A 531 -24.81 53.33 35.87
N LYS A 532 -25.56 52.29 35.51
CA LYS A 532 -26.90 52.45 34.92
C LYS A 532 -27.86 53.13 35.88
N HIS A 533 -27.83 52.75 37.16
CA HIS A 533 -28.66 53.37 38.18
C HIS A 533 -28.32 54.85 38.36
N LEU A 534 -27.03 55.17 38.47
CA LEU A 534 -26.56 56.57 38.57
C LEU A 534 -26.94 57.40 37.34
N LYS A 535 -26.85 56.85 36.13
CA LYS A 535 -27.32 57.53 34.90
C LYS A 535 -28.80 57.85 34.94
N HIS A 536 -29.64 56.92 35.40
CA HIS A 536 -31.08 57.15 35.54
C HIS A 536 -31.38 58.22 36.59
N CYS A 537 -30.70 58.19 37.74
CA CYS A 537 -30.82 59.23 38.76
C CYS A 537 -30.37 60.61 38.26
N LEU A 538 -29.29 60.66 37.47
CA LEU A 538 -28.82 61.90 36.84
C LEU A 538 -29.86 62.47 35.89
N GLN A 539 -30.41 61.63 35.00
CA GLN A 539 -31.46 62.05 34.06
C GLN A 539 -32.71 62.59 34.79
N ALA A 540 -33.16 61.93 35.86
CA ALA A 540 -34.26 62.42 36.67
C ALA A 540 -33.96 63.80 37.27
N LYS A 541 -32.72 64.04 37.72
CA LYS A 541 -32.29 65.35 38.22
C LYS A 541 -32.18 66.40 37.11
N GLU A 542 -31.76 66.04 35.91
CA GLU A 542 -31.78 66.93 34.75
C GLU A 542 -33.22 67.37 34.40
N GLU A 543 -34.19 66.44 34.45
CA GLU A 543 -35.61 66.75 34.25
C GLU A 543 -36.17 67.70 35.33
N GLU A 544 -35.80 67.50 36.61
CA GLU A 544 -36.13 68.42 37.69
C GLU A 544 -35.56 69.83 37.44
N VAL A 545 -34.29 69.93 37.04
CA VAL A 545 -33.63 71.21 36.72
C VAL A 545 -34.34 71.90 35.55
N MET A 546 -34.69 71.16 34.49
CA MET A 546 -35.44 71.69 33.35
C MET A 546 -36.83 72.19 33.78
N ALA A 547 -37.50 71.51 34.70
CA ALA A 547 -38.79 71.97 35.25
C ALA A 547 -38.63 73.28 36.03
N VAL A 548 -37.60 73.39 36.88
CA VAL A 548 -37.28 74.62 37.61
C VAL A 548 -36.93 75.76 36.66
N GLN A 549 -36.15 75.51 35.61
CA GLN A 549 -35.83 76.52 34.59
C GLN A 549 -37.08 77.04 33.87
N ARG A 550 -38.05 76.17 33.55
CA ARG A 550 -39.34 76.59 32.98
C ARG A 550 -40.13 77.47 33.96
N GLN A 551 -40.21 77.07 35.23
CA GLN A 551 -40.87 77.88 36.25
C GLN A 551 -40.21 79.24 36.42
N LEU A 552 -38.88 79.30 36.40
CA LEU A 552 -38.12 80.54 36.45
C LEU A 552 -38.45 81.45 35.26
N ALA A 553 -38.46 80.90 34.04
CA ALA A 553 -38.80 81.65 32.84
C ALA A 553 -40.22 82.23 32.88
N ASP A 554 -41.20 81.47 33.37
CA ASP A 554 -42.58 81.95 33.57
C ASP A 554 -42.64 83.05 34.64
N LYS A 555 -41.88 82.91 35.73
CA LYS A 555 -41.77 83.96 36.76
C LYS A 555 -41.10 85.23 36.23
N THR A 556 -40.09 85.11 35.38
CA THR A 556 -39.46 86.25 34.70
C THR A 556 -40.45 86.97 33.79
N LYS A 557 -41.29 86.25 33.03
CA LYS A 557 -42.36 86.86 32.23
C LYS A 557 -43.39 87.58 33.10
N GLN A 558 -43.80 86.98 34.21
CA GLN A 558 -44.71 87.63 35.17
C GLN A 558 -44.10 88.92 35.72
N LEU A 559 -42.81 88.92 36.05
CA LEU A 559 -42.09 90.11 36.50
C LEU A 559 -42.06 91.20 35.43
N GLN A 560 -41.74 90.85 34.17
CA GLN A 560 -41.76 91.81 33.06
C GLN A 560 -43.14 92.45 32.85
N GLU A 561 -44.21 91.66 32.99
CA GLU A 561 -45.59 92.17 32.91
C GLU A 561 -45.93 93.10 34.10
N ILE A 562 -45.47 92.77 35.31
CA ILE A 562 -45.61 93.64 36.47
C ILE A 562 -44.84 94.94 36.27
N GLU A 563 -43.59 94.89 35.80
CA GLU A 563 -42.78 96.06 35.49
C GLU A 563 -43.45 96.94 34.44
N LYS A 564 -44.05 96.35 33.40
CA LYS A 564 -44.82 97.07 32.40
C LYS A 564 -46.01 97.80 33.02
N ARG A 565 -46.82 97.11 33.85
CA ARG A 565 -47.94 97.72 34.57
C ARG A 565 -47.50 98.81 35.54
N LEU A 566 -46.36 98.62 36.20
CA LEU A 566 -45.77 99.62 37.08
C LEU A 566 -45.41 100.88 36.28
N LYS A 567 -44.78 100.72 35.11
CA LYS A 567 -44.43 101.82 34.20
C LYS A 567 -45.66 102.54 33.65
N GLU A 568 -46.74 101.82 33.35
CA GLU A 568 -48.04 102.39 32.98
C GLU A 568 -48.66 103.19 34.15
N ALA A 569 -48.62 102.64 35.36
CA ALA A 569 -49.09 103.32 36.57
C ALA A 569 -48.26 104.57 36.91
N GLU A 570 -46.94 104.51 36.75
CA GLU A 570 -46.04 105.67 36.87
C GLU A 570 -46.37 106.74 35.83
N GLY A 571 -46.65 106.35 34.59
CA GLY A 571 -47.12 107.27 33.55
C GLY A 571 -48.44 107.96 33.92
N LEU A 572 -49.41 107.20 34.43
CA LEU A 572 -50.67 107.75 34.93
C LEU A 572 -50.46 108.69 36.12
N LEU A 573 -49.53 108.35 37.03
CA LEU A 573 -49.18 109.19 38.17
C LEU A 573 -48.55 110.50 37.70
N GLN A 574 -47.61 110.46 36.76
CA GLN A 574 -47.00 111.67 36.17
C GLN A 574 -48.06 112.54 35.48
N GLU A 575 -49.01 111.93 34.76
CA GLU A 575 -50.11 112.66 34.13
C GLU A 575 -51.07 113.27 35.14
N ALA A 576 -51.39 112.56 36.23
CA ALA A 576 -52.14 113.09 37.35
C ALA A 576 -51.39 114.25 38.04
N GLN A 577 -50.08 114.11 38.24
CA GLN A 577 -49.21 115.16 38.80
C GLN A 577 -49.20 116.40 37.89
N ARG A 578 -49.19 116.21 36.56
CA ARG A 578 -49.30 117.28 35.57
C ARG A 578 -50.66 117.99 35.67
N LYS A 579 -51.76 117.24 35.74
CA LYS A 579 -53.13 117.78 35.93
C LYS A 579 -53.30 118.51 37.26
N VAL A 580 -52.63 118.07 38.33
CA VAL A 580 -52.59 118.76 39.62
C VAL A 580 -51.79 120.07 39.54
N ASN A 581 -50.64 120.06 38.85
CA ASN A 581 -49.84 121.26 38.64
C ASN A 581 -50.52 122.27 37.69
N GLU A 582 -51.31 121.81 36.72
CA GLU A 582 -52.16 122.66 35.85
C GLU A 582 -53.37 123.26 36.61
N ARG A 583 -53.84 122.62 37.71
CA ARG A 583 -54.93 123.13 38.57
C ARG A 583 -54.46 123.99 39.75
N LYS A 584 -53.18 123.93 40.12
CA LYS A 584 -52.57 124.73 41.20
C LYS A 584 -52.76 126.26 41.05
N PRO A 585 -52.65 126.89 39.86
CA PRO A 585 -52.86 128.33 39.76
C PRO A 585 -54.33 128.75 40.00
N GLY A 586 -55.32 127.90 39.70
CA GLY A 586 -56.74 128.23 39.89
C GLY A 586 -57.29 128.00 41.30
N LEU A 587 -56.59 127.22 42.13
CA LEU A 587 -57.03 126.91 43.50
C LEU A 587 -56.47 127.92 44.53
N LEU A 588 -55.27 128.44 44.28
CA LEU A 588 -54.73 129.59 45.03
C LEU A 588 -55.60 130.85 44.83
N GLU A 589 -56.13 131.07 43.63
CA GLU A 589 -56.99 132.23 43.36
C GLU A 589 -58.39 132.16 44.02
N ARG A 590 -58.90 130.94 44.29
CA ARG A 590 -60.19 130.74 44.99
C ARG A 590 -60.08 130.83 46.52
N ILE A 591 -58.94 130.45 47.10
CA ILE A 591 -58.72 130.60 48.55
C ILE A 591 -58.46 132.07 48.91
N THR A 592 -57.78 132.85 48.06
CA THR A 592 -57.55 134.28 48.32
C THR A 592 -58.84 135.13 48.26
N ARG A 593 -59.87 134.72 47.50
CA ARG A 593 -61.18 135.42 47.46
C ARG A 593 -62.15 135.04 48.58
N SER A 594 -61.83 134.05 49.42
CA SER A 594 -62.73 133.60 50.50
C SER A 594 -62.32 134.13 51.89
N ILE A 595 -61.27 134.96 51.95
CA ILE A 595 -60.73 135.58 53.19
C ILE A 595 -60.85 137.14 53.16
N GLN A 596 -61.55 137.71 52.17
CA GLN A 596 -62.01 139.10 52.15
C GLN A 596 -63.54 139.10 52.04
#